data_AF-A0A946MTV3-F1
#
_entry.id   AF-A0A946MTV3-F1
#
_cell.length_a   1.000
_cell.length_b   1.000
_cell.length_c   1.000
_cell.angle_alpha   90.00
_cell.angle_beta   90.00
_cell.angle_gamma   90.00
#
_symmetry.space_group_name_H-M   'P 1'
#
loop_
_entity.id
_entity.type
_entity.pdbx_description
1 polymer ?
#
loop_
_entity_poly.entity_id
_entity_poly.type
_entity_poly.pdbx_seq_one_letter_code
_entity_poly.pdbx_strand_id
1 'polypeptide(L)' 'MKALQMQSCVHENATVECALVEIAIPDPKPDEVVVAVEAAPINPSDLGLMFGAADLSSVREVERNGQPALLLDV' A
#
# COMPACT_ATOMS: atom_id res chain seq x y z
N MET A 1 12.92 -14.15 -1.33
CA MET A 1 12.04 -13.97 -2.52
C MET A 1 11.60 -12.52 -2.62
N LYS A 2 11.01 -12.07 -3.73
CA LYS A 2 10.40 -10.73 -3.82
C LYS A 2 8.90 -10.84 -4.04
N ALA A 3 8.13 -9.88 -3.53
CA ALA A 3 6.69 -9.77 -3.73
C ALA A 3 6.25 -8.30 -3.70
N LEU A 4 5.03 -8.03 -4.15
CA LEU A 4 4.42 -6.71 -4.04
C LEU A 4 3.66 -6.61 -2.71
N GLN A 5 3.81 -5.47 -2.04
CA GLN A 5 3.04 -5.07 -0.87
C GLN A 5 2.44 -3.69 -1.13
N MET A 6 1.14 -3.53 -0.87
CA MET A 6 0.52 -2.20 -0.87
C MET A 6 1.00 -1.40 0.35
N GLN A 7 1.45 -0.17 0.12
CA GLN A 7 1.86 0.76 1.17
C GLN A 7 1.13 2.09 1.01
N SER A 8 0.74 2.69 2.13
CA SER A 8 0.20 4.06 2.17
C SER A 8 1.20 4.97 2.88
N CYS A 9 1.50 6.11 2.25
CA CYS A 9 2.49 7.08 2.72
C CYS A 9 1.92 8.49 2.67
N VAL A 10 1.88 9.18 3.80
CA VAL A 10 1.59 10.62 3.85
C VAL A 10 2.90 11.37 3.60
N HIS A 11 2.90 12.26 2.61
CA HIS A 11 4.04 13.08 2.24
C HIS A 11 3.92 14.50 2.81
N GLU A 12 5.07 15.18 2.97
CA GLU A 12 5.13 16.55 3.50
C GLU A 12 4.41 17.59 2.64
N ASN A 13 4.21 17.29 1.34
CA ASN A 13 3.47 18.15 0.41
C ASN A 13 1.94 18.00 0.51
N ALA A 14 1.43 17.48 1.64
CA ALA A 14 0.01 17.24 1.88
C ALA A 14 -0.63 16.31 0.84
N THR A 15 0.05 15.20 0.52
CA THR A 15 -0.52 14.15 -0.30
C THR A 15 -0.43 12.79 0.39
N VAL A 16 -1.37 11.90 0.08
CA VAL A 16 -1.28 10.46 0.38
C VAL A 16 -0.95 9.72 -0.90
N GLU A 17 0.12 8.93 -0.89
CA GLU A 17 0.44 7.96 -1.94
C GLU A 17 0.07 6.55 -1.46
N CYS A 18 -0.79 5.85 -2.21
CA CYS A 18 -1.07 4.43 -2.01
C CYS A 18 -0.49 3.64 -3.19
N ALA A 19 0.59 2.88 -2.98
CA ALA A 19 1.39 2.29 -4.04
C ALA A 19 1.67 0.79 -3.82
N LEU A 20 1.85 0.04 -4.91
CA LEU A 20 2.43 -1.30 -4.86
C LEU A 20 3.97 -1.21 -4.83
N VAL A 21 4.56 -1.71 -3.75
CA VAL A 21 6.00 -1.66 -3.51
C VAL A 21 6.58 -3.07 -3.54
N GLU A 22 7.63 -3.27 -4.33
CA GLU A 22 8.39 -4.52 -4.29
C GLU A 22 9.19 -4.61 -2.98
N ILE A 23 8.95 -5.67 -2.22
CA ILE A 23 9.63 -5.96 -0.96
C ILE A 23 10.39 -7.28 -1.03
N ALA A 24 11.49 -7.38 -0.28
CA ALA A 24 12.13 -8.66 0.00
C ALA A 24 11.36 -9.39 1.09
N ILE A 25 10.98 -10.64 0.83
CA ILE A 25 10.45 -11.55 1.84
C ILE A 25 11.65 -12.24 2.52
N PRO A 26 11.90 -11.99 3.82
CA PRO A 26 12.95 -12.66 4.57
C PRO A 26 12.58 -14.13 4.83
N ASP A 27 13.60 -14.96 5.07
CA ASP A 27 13.36 -16.34 5.50
C ASP A 27 12.74 -16.35 6.91
N PRO A 28 11.77 -17.23 7.18
CA PRO A 28 11.11 -17.30 8.48
C PRO A 28 12.09 -17.80 9.56
N LYS A 29 11.96 -17.27 10.78
CA LYS A 29 12.63 -17.81 11.99
C LYS A 29 11.99 -19.14 12.42
N PRO A 30 12.56 -19.87 13.41
CA PRO A 30 12.07 -21.21 13.79
C PRO A 30 10.57 -21.33 14.09
N ASP A 31 9.93 -20.27 14.60
CA ASP A 31 8.51 -20.25 14.97
C ASP A 31 7.64 -19.38 14.04
N GLU A 32 8.15 -19.05 12.85
CA GLU A 32 7.46 -18.23 11.84
C GLU A 32 7.13 -19.05 10.59
N VAL A 33 6.14 -18.61 9.82
CA VAL A 33 5.79 -19.18 8.52
C VAL A 33 5.65 -18.09 7.48
N VAL A 34 5.93 -18.41 6.22
CA VAL A 34 5.62 -17.54 5.08
C VAL A 34 4.27 -17.96 4.52
N VAL A 35 3.33 -17.01 4.46
CA VAL A 35 1.98 -17.23 3.93
C VAL A 35 1.86 -16.56 2.57
N ALA A 36 1.50 -17.33 1.54
CA ALA A 36 1.03 -16.78 0.28
C ALA A 36 -0.44 -16.38 0.44
N VAL A 37 -0.72 -15.08 0.58
CA VAL A 37 -2.08 -14.57 0.78
C VAL A 37 -2.82 -14.53 -0.56
N GLU A 38 -3.85 -15.37 -0.72
CA GLU A 38 -4.66 -15.43 -1.94
C GLU A 38 -5.96 -14.61 -1.85
N ALA A 39 -6.35 -14.20 -0.65
CA ALA A 39 -7.52 -13.36 -0.42
C ALA A 39 -7.32 -12.45 0.80
N ALA A 40 -7.62 -11.16 0.62
CA ALA A 40 -7.70 -10.17 1.69
C ALA A 40 -8.89 -9.25 1.39
N PRO A 41 -9.92 -9.16 2.25
CA PRO A 41 -11.03 -8.23 2.05
C PRO A 41 -10.57 -6.78 2.25
N ILE A 42 -11.25 -5.84 1.60
CA ILE A 42 -11.13 -4.41 1.89
C ILE A 42 -12.34 -4.02 2.76
N ASN A 43 -12.10 -3.81 4.04
CA ASN A 43 -13.13 -3.43 5.00
C ASN A 43 -13.12 -1.91 5.24
N PRO A 44 -14.17 -1.33 5.86
CA PRO A 44 -14.20 0.10 6.17
C PRO A 44 -13.02 0.58 7.03
N SER A 45 -12.52 -0.24 7.96
CA SER A 45 -11.35 0.11 8.78
C SER A 45 -10.06 0.23 7.96
N ASP A 46 -9.93 -0.57 6.90
CA ASP A 46 -8.75 -0.59 6.04
C ASP A 46 -8.68 0.70 5.22
N LEU A 47 -9.83 1.22 4.77
CA LEU A 47 -9.92 2.49 4.05
C LEU A 47 -9.34 3.66 4.85
N GLY A 48 -9.55 3.66 6.17
CA GLY A 48 -8.97 4.67 7.06
C GLY A 48 -7.44 4.64 7.08
N LEU A 49 -6.82 3.45 7.00
CA LEU A 49 -5.37 3.30 6.90
C LEU A 49 -4.86 3.57 5.47
N MET A 50 -5.59 3.14 4.45
CA MET A 50 -5.20 3.28 3.04
C MET A 50 -5.15 4.74 2.60
N PHE A 51 -6.18 5.53 2.95
CA PHE A 51 -6.36 6.88 2.43
C PHE A 51 -6.32 7.98 3.51
N GLY A 52 -6.39 7.62 4.79
CA GLY A 52 -6.32 8.59 5.88
C GLY A 52 -7.41 9.66 5.77
N ALA A 53 -6.99 10.92 5.88
CA ALA A 53 -7.87 12.09 5.76
C ALA A 53 -7.94 12.66 4.33
N ALA A 54 -7.39 11.95 3.33
CA ALA A 54 -7.29 12.46 1.97
C ALA A 54 -8.67 12.61 1.29
N ASP A 55 -8.78 13.61 0.41
CA ASP A 55 -9.96 13.82 -0.41
C ASP A 55 -10.01 12.81 -1.56
N LEU A 56 -10.93 11.85 -1.49
CA LEU A 56 -11.14 10.84 -2.53
C LEU A 56 -11.57 11.41 -3.88
N SER A 57 -12.05 12.66 -3.94
CA SER A 57 -12.37 13.32 -5.22
C SER A 57 -11.13 13.80 -5.97
N SER A 58 -9.98 13.88 -5.30
CA SER A 58 -8.71 14.34 -5.85
C SER A 58 -7.81 13.24 -6.42
N VAL A 59 -8.29 11.99 -6.40
CA VAL A 59 -7.49 10.80 -6.79
C VAL A 59 -6.91 10.98 -8.18
N ARG A 60 -5.60 10.73 -8.28
CA ARG A 60 -4.85 10.67 -9.54
C ARG A 60 -4.15 9.33 -9.64
N GLU A 61 -4.28 8.68 -10.79
CA GLU A 61 -3.45 7.52 -11.14
C GLU A 61 -2.03 7.99 -11.44
N VAL A 62 -1.05 7.35 -10.81
CA VAL A 62 0.38 7.58 -11.03
C VAL A 62 1.10 6.24 -11.08
N GLU A 63 2.37 6.27 -11.48
CA GLU A 63 3.23 5.08 -11.43
C GLU A 63 4.39 5.31 -10.47
N ARG A 64 4.72 4.28 -9.68
CA ARG A 64 5.91 4.23 -8.84
C ARG A 64 6.72 3.00 -9.18
N ASN A 65 7.93 3.20 -9.69
CA ASN A 65 8.84 2.12 -10.08
C ASN A 65 8.21 1.10 -11.06
N GLY A 66 7.38 1.59 -11.99
CA GLY A 66 6.67 0.75 -12.97
C GLY A 66 5.50 -0.06 -12.39
N GLN A 67 5.05 0.26 -11.18
CA GLN A 67 3.86 -0.29 -10.55
C GLN A 67 2.77 0.78 -10.39
N PRO A 68 1.48 0.39 -10.42
CA PRO A 68 0.39 1.32 -10.16
C PRO A 68 0.45 1.93 -8.77
N ALA A 69 0.09 3.21 -8.70
CA ALA A 69 -0.08 3.95 -7.46
C ALA A 69 -1.20 4.99 -7.59
N LEU A 70 -1.75 5.42 -6.47
CA LEU A 70 -2.73 6.49 -6.37
C LEU A 70 -2.12 7.63 -5.56
N LEU A 71 -2.31 8.86 -6.03
CA LEU A 71 -1.96 10.07 -5.30
C LEU A 71 -3.24 10.87 -4.98
N LEU A 72 -3.41 11.25 -3.73
CA LEU A 72 -4.57 11.99 -3.23
C LEU A 72 -4.10 13.22 -2.46
N ASP A 73 -4.85 14.32 -2.53
CA ASP A 73 -4.61 15.51 -1.72
C ASP A 73 -5.19 15.33 -0.32
N VAL A 74 -4.49 15.88 0.68
CA VAL A 74 -4.92 15.94 2.10
C VAL A 74 -5.39 17.34 2.45
#